data_AF-A0A2A2Y3A8-F1
#
_entry.id   AF-A0A2A2Y3A8-F1
#
_cell.length_a   1.000
_cell.length_b   1.000
_cell.length_c   1.000
_cell.angle_alpha   90.00
_cell.angle_beta   90.00
_cell.angle_gamma   90.00
#
_symmetry.space_group_name_H-M   'P 1'
#
loop_
_entity.id
_entity.type
_entity.pdbx_description
1 polymer ?
#
loop_
_entity_poly.entity_id
_entity_poly.type
_entity_poly.pdbx_seq_one_letter_code
_entity_poly.pdbx_strand_id
1 'polypeptide(L)'
;MRSLIITLTAAAVSLLGQANDPNAPKVSVKFRALAFDAPIIGSGYLDGTTAKRLDISNDFLSGEQTYRGVPTIAFVMVDDLTKQAPEAPPEILAARSRGSAAQERARKASEEYTRLSDLAAKATTGSREGQAGKISASELAEAEAAQARLSELSRIMAEANKEADDAQTEVNNRQRDHQQALTEAKNSKAGKAKAPTPPPAKTADKGKAPSVPPAPFATYTFPADGKYILLFASAGNAKRIMAIEDKEGSFPFGSYLYINLTGKPVEVRYNGNSTPIAPNGRAVIKAPVANDTYAQGEVLTPGEDGFQIGYIARTYQQADVRTLFFLLPSEAGGHSINIKGIEERKQPEPVADPNAGGAAGGKAATK
;
A
#
# COMPACT_ATOMS: atom_id res chain seq x y z
N MET A 1 3.80 -27.84 0.83
CA MET A 1 3.80 -26.50 0.20
C MET A 1 2.36 -26.11 -0.09
N ARG A 2 1.82 -25.14 0.65
CA ARG A 2 0.45 -24.63 0.44
C ARG A 2 0.53 -23.34 -0.36
N SER A 3 -0.04 -23.37 -1.56
CA SER A 3 -0.16 -22.23 -2.46
C SER A 3 -1.18 -21.24 -1.90
N LEU A 4 -0.71 -20.07 -1.45
CA LEU A 4 -1.57 -18.95 -1.08
C LEU A 4 -1.86 -18.14 -2.34
N ILE A 5 -3.03 -18.36 -2.95
CA ILE A 5 -3.54 -17.50 -4.02
C ILE A 5 -4.06 -16.24 -3.32
N ILE A 6 -3.33 -15.13 -3.44
CA ILE A 6 -3.73 -13.83 -2.90
C ILE A 6 -4.66 -13.16 -3.91
N THR A 7 -5.94 -13.08 -3.56
CA THR A 7 -7.01 -12.43 -4.33
C THR A 7 -6.90 -10.91 -4.19
N LEU A 8 -6.22 -10.24 -5.13
CA LEU A 8 -5.95 -8.79 -5.10
C LEU A 8 -7.15 -7.91 -5.54
N THR A 9 -8.30 -8.50 -5.90
CA THR A 9 -9.41 -7.77 -6.54
C THR A 9 -10.47 -7.20 -5.58
N ALA A 10 -10.49 -7.59 -4.30
CA ALA A 10 -11.51 -7.16 -3.33
C ALA A 10 -11.20 -5.84 -2.59
N ALA A 11 -9.96 -5.32 -2.67
CA ALA A 11 -9.57 -4.15 -1.88
C ALA A 11 -10.22 -2.84 -2.37
N ALA A 12 -10.56 -2.71 -3.66
CA ALA A 12 -11.04 -1.45 -4.26
C ALA A 12 -12.32 -0.89 -3.62
N VAL A 13 -13.26 -1.77 -3.26
CA VAL A 13 -14.64 -1.36 -2.91
C VAL A 13 -14.78 -1.12 -1.40
N SER A 14 -14.07 -1.88 -0.56
CA SER A 14 -14.03 -1.69 0.89
C SER A 14 -13.37 -0.36 1.30
N LEU A 15 -12.41 0.13 0.50
CA LEU A 15 -11.79 1.44 0.71
C LEU A 15 -12.79 2.61 0.57
N LEU A 16 -13.76 2.52 -0.34
CA LEU A 16 -14.73 3.60 -0.58
C LEU A 16 -15.82 3.67 0.47
N GLY A 17 -16.22 2.50 0.98
CA GLY A 17 -17.20 2.40 2.07
C GLY A 17 -16.67 3.01 3.35
N GLN A 18 -15.40 2.76 3.68
CA GLN A 18 -14.75 3.39 4.84
C GLN A 18 -14.46 4.88 4.60
N ALA A 19 -14.11 5.29 3.37
CA ALA A 19 -13.82 6.70 3.08
C ALA A 19 -15.02 7.64 3.30
N ASN A 20 -16.24 7.12 3.19
CA ASN A 20 -17.48 7.88 3.41
C ASN A 20 -18.09 7.69 4.81
N ASP A 21 -17.50 6.85 5.67
CA ASP A 21 -17.93 6.71 7.06
C ASP A 21 -17.28 7.84 7.90
N PRO A 22 -18.08 8.77 8.46
CA PRO A 22 -17.56 9.86 9.29
C PRO A 22 -16.86 9.38 10.56
N ASN A 23 -17.11 8.15 11.01
CA ASN A 23 -16.52 7.54 12.21
C ASN A 23 -15.34 6.61 11.92
N ALA A 24 -15.00 6.36 10.65
CA ALA A 24 -13.83 5.55 10.33
C ALA A 24 -12.55 6.22 10.86
N PRO A 25 -11.61 5.48 11.47
CA PRO A 25 -10.34 6.02 11.91
C PRO A 25 -9.61 6.63 10.70
N LYS A 26 -9.15 7.87 10.83
CA LYS A 26 -8.44 8.59 9.77
C LYS A 26 -6.97 8.70 10.11
N VAL A 27 -6.14 8.68 9.08
CA VAL A 27 -4.72 8.99 9.16
C VAL A 27 -4.41 10.26 8.38
N SER A 28 -3.45 11.03 8.88
CA SER A 28 -2.83 12.17 8.21
C SER A 28 -1.39 11.81 7.88
N VAL A 29 -1.15 11.47 6.62
CA VAL A 29 0.17 11.04 6.16
C VAL A 29 0.71 11.94 5.05
N LYS A 30 2.02 12.10 5.07
CA LYS A 30 2.79 12.62 3.96
C LYS A 30 3.57 11.47 3.37
N PHE A 31 3.57 11.32 2.04
CA PHE A 31 4.33 10.24 1.43
C PHE A 31 5.00 10.65 0.13
N ARG A 32 6.06 9.92 -0.20
CA ARG A 32 6.72 9.96 -1.51
C ARG A 32 6.82 8.54 -2.02
N ALA A 33 6.77 8.37 -3.34
CA ALA A 33 6.74 7.07 -3.97
C ALA A 33 7.97 6.86 -4.86
N LEU A 34 8.45 5.62 -4.92
CA LEU A 34 9.48 5.16 -5.85
C LEU A 34 9.09 3.79 -6.37
N ALA A 35 9.23 3.58 -7.67
CA ALA A 35 9.10 2.26 -8.29
C ALA A 35 10.45 1.56 -8.30
N PHE A 36 10.47 0.31 -7.85
CA PHE A 36 11.72 -0.41 -7.71
C PHE A 36 12.19 -0.97 -9.07
N ASP A 37 11.31 -1.64 -9.79
CA ASP A 37 11.66 -2.36 -11.02
C ASP A 37 11.52 -1.48 -12.28
N ALA A 38 10.33 -0.94 -12.50
CA ALA A 38 9.99 -0.16 -13.69
C ALA A 38 9.06 1.00 -13.32
N PRO A 39 9.17 2.15 -13.99
CA PRO A 39 8.33 3.31 -13.69
C PRO A 39 6.85 2.97 -13.92
N ILE A 40 5.99 3.54 -13.06
CA ILE A 40 4.53 3.35 -13.09
C ILE A 40 3.90 4.67 -13.57
N ILE A 41 3.80 4.81 -14.89
CA ILE A 41 3.31 6.01 -15.57
C ILE A 41 1.81 5.92 -15.80
N GLY A 42 1.11 7.06 -15.74
CA GLY A 42 -0.34 7.12 -15.86
C GLY A 42 -1.03 6.59 -14.62
N SER A 43 -0.40 6.70 -13.45
CA SER A 43 -0.95 6.19 -12.19
C SER A 43 -1.36 7.30 -11.23
N GLY A 44 -1.99 6.90 -10.14
CA GLY A 44 -2.51 7.80 -9.12
C GLY A 44 -2.94 7.03 -7.89
N TYR A 45 -3.45 7.78 -6.91
CA TYR A 45 -4.01 7.20 -5.69
C TYR A 45 -5.40 7.75 -5.42
N LEU A 46 -6.22 6.94 -4.74
CA LEU A 46 -7.57 7.34 -4.34
C LEU A 46 -7.50 8.15 -3.04
N ASP A 47 -8.05 9.36 -3.09
CA ASP A 47 -8.36 10.21 -1.95
C ASP A 47 -9.89 10.24 -1.82
N GLY A 48 -10.41 9.31 -1.03
CA GLY A 48 -11.83 8.95 -1.02
C GLY A 48 -12.29 8.46 -2.38
N THR A 49 -13.18 9.21 -3.03
CA THR A 49 -13.70 8.90 -4.39
C THR A 49 -12.92 9.58 -5.50
N THR A 50 -11.98 10.47 -5.17
CA THR A 50 -11.22 11.25 -6.15
C THR A 50 -9.86 10.63 -6.39
N ALA A 51 -9.50 10.39 -7.65
CA ALA A 51 -8.15 9.96 -7.99
C ALA A 51 -7.21 11.16 -8.13
N LYS A 52 -6.11 11.16 -7.38
CA LYS A 52 -5.01 12.11 -7.51
C LYS A 52 -3.91 11.50 -8.35
N ARG A 53 -3.55 12.16 -9.46
CA ARG A 53 -2.51 11.69 -10.38
C ARG A 53 -1.14 11.74 -9.71
N LEU A 54 -0.37 10.68 -9.90
CA LEU A 54 0.98 10.53 -9.39
C LEU A 54 1.72 9.55 -10.30
N ASP A 55 2.60 10.06 -11.16
CA ASP A 55 3.51 9.19 -11.89
C ASP A 55 4.66 8.78 -10.97
N ILE A 56 4.94 7.48 -10.89
CA ILE A 56 5.93 6.92 -9.97
C ILE A 56 7.18 6.53 -10.76
N SER A 57 8.23 7.33 -10.63
CA SER A 57 9.53 7.10 -11.27
C SER A 57 10.27 5.93 -10.62
N ASN A 58 11.18 5.30 -11.37
CA ASN A 58 12.12 4.31 -10.86
C ASN A 58 13.50 4.90 -10.50
N ASP A 59 13.74 6.17 -10.83
CA ASP A 59 15.06 6.81 -10.71
C ASP A 59 15.11 7.89 -9.63
N PHE A 60 13.96 8.41 -9.20
CA PHE A 60 13.86 9.44 -8.17
C PHE A 60 12.56 9.32 -7.38
N LEU A 61 12.56 9.80 -6.14
CA LEU A 61 11.36 9.90 -5.33
C LEU A 61 10.38 10.89 -5.94
N SER A 62 9.09 10.57 -5.91
CA SER A 62 8.05 11.53 -6.27
C SER A 62 8.08 12.78 -5.39
N GLY A 63 7.42 13.85 -5.85
CA GLY A 63 7.09 14.97 -4.96
C GLY A 63 6.26 14.50 -3.76
N GLU A 64 6.40 15.20 -2.62
CA GLU A 64 5.65 14.90 -1.40
C GLU A 64 4.14 15.05 -1.64
N GLN A 65 3.41 13.98 -1.37
CA GLN A 65 1.95 13.93 -1.40
C GLN A 65 1.41 14.05 0.02
N THR A 66 0.28 14.73 0.17
CA THR A 66 -0.46 14.75 1.45
C THR A 66 -1.75 13.95 1.26
N TYR A 67 -1.98 12.99 2.16
CA TYR A 67 -3.18 12.16 2.21
C TYR A 67 -3.81 12.25 3.60
N ARG A 68 -5.11 12.51 3.64
CA ARG A 68 -5.91 12.54 4.86
C ARG A 68 -7.18 11.75 4.64
N GLY A 69 -7.21 10.52 5.12
CA GLY A 69 -8.29 9.60 4.82
C GLY A 69 -8.21 8.33 5.65
N VAL A 70 -8.88 7.28 5.20
CA VAL A 70 -8.82 5.97 5.85
C VAL A 70 -7.40 5.39 5.80
N PRO A 71 -7.01 4.50 6.74
CA PRO A 71 -5.62 4.07 6.87
C PRO A 71 -5.12 3.32 5.63
N THR A 72 -6.01 2.68 4.89
CA THR A 72 -5.69 2.02 3.64
C THR A 72 -5.75 3.01 2.48
N ILE A 73 -4.66 3.17 1.74
CA ILE A 73 -4.59 3.89 0.47
C ILE A 73 -4.59 2.91 -0.69
N ALA A 74 -5.24 3.29 -1.79
CA ALA A 74 -5.32 2.49 -3.01
C ALA A 74 -4.70 3.24 -4.19
N PHE A 75 -3.83 2.56 -4.94
CA PHE A 75 -3.18 3.07 -6.13
C PHE A 75 -3.78 2.43 -7.39
N VAL A 76 -4.06 3.27 -8.38
CA VAL A 76 -4.85 2.92 -9.57
C VAL A 76 -4.23 3.52 -10.83
N MET A 77 -4.55 2.95 -12.00
CA MET A 77 -4.20 3.57 -13.28
C MET A 77 -5.20 4.68 -13.60
N VAL A 78 -4.72 5.88 -13.94
CA VAL A 78 -5.52 7.06 -14.28
C VAL A 78 -6.20 6.94 -15.64
N ASP A 79 -5.61 6.18 -16.56
CA ASP A 79 -6.26 5.90 -17.85
C ASP A 79 -7.57 5.10 -17.67
N ASP A 80 -7.70 4.33 -16.59
CA ASP A 80 -8.95 3.67 -16.20
C ASP A 80 -10.00 4.66 -15.66
N LEU A 81 -9.61 5.89 -15.31
CA LEU A 81 -10.52 6.96 -14.85
C LEU A 81 -11.01 7.87 -15.99
N THR A 82 -10.24 7.99 -17.08
CA THR A 82 -10.60 8.83 -18.24
C THR A 82 -11.51 8.15 -19.26
N LYS A 83 -11.54 6.81 -19.29
CA LYS A 83 -12.63 6.07 -19.92
C LYS A 83 -13.80 6.11 -18.95
N GLN A 84 -14.72 7.05 -19.17
CA GLN A 84 -16.01 7.14 -18.48
C GLN A 84 -16.52 5.71 -18.22
N ALA A 85 -16.44 5.26 -16.97
CA ALA A 85 -16.76 3.88 -16.62
C ALA A 85 -18.20 3.64 -17.10
N PRO A 86 -18.47 2.69 -18.01
CA PRO A 86 -19.85 2.37 -18.35
C PRO A 86 -20.56 2.02 -17.05
N GLU A 87 -21.74 2.62 -16.82
CA GLU A 87 -22.58 2.34 -15.65
C GLU A 87 -22.62 0.83 -15.43
N ALA A 88 -22.01 0.37 -14.34
CA ALA A 88 -22.09 -1.04 -13.98
C ALA A 88 -23.57 -1.34 -13.70
N PRO A 89 -24.15 -2.37 -14.33
CA PRO A 89 -25.53 -2.75 -14.06
C PRO A 89 -25.78 -2.89 -12.55
N PRO A 90 -26.95 -2.46 -12.04
CA PRO A 90 -27.27 -2.47 -10.60
C PRO A 90 -27.09 -3.85 -9.96
N GLU A 91 -27.23 -4.91 -10.75
CA GLU A 91 -27.00 -6.29 -10.34
C GLU A 91 -25.52 -6.60 -10.02
N ILE A 92 -24.56 -5.96 -10.70
CA ILE A 92 -23.13 -6.08 -10.38
C ILE A 92 -22.83 -5.36 -9.07
N LEU A 93 -23.46 -4.21 -8.85
CA LEU A 93 -23.33 -3.44 -7.60
C LEU A 93 -23.92 -4.20 -6.40
N ALA A 94 -25.09 -4.82 -6.58
CA ALA A 94 -25.73 -5.66 -5.56
C ALA A 94 -24.88 -6.88 -5.21
N ALA A 95 -24.33 -7.59 -6.21
CA ALA A 95 -23.43 -8.72 -5.98
C ALA A 95 -22.15 -8.30 -5.22
N ARG A 96 -21.54 -7.17 -5.59
CA ARG A 96 -20.38 -6.62 -4.87
C ARG A 96 -20.70 -6.26 -3.42
N SER A 97 -21.86 -5.64 -3.17
CA SER A 97 -22.29 -5.28 -1.82
C SER A 97 -22.49 -6.52 -0.94
N ARG A 98 -23.02 -7.62 -1.49
CA ARG A 98 -23.15 -8.90 -0.78
C ARG A 98 -21.78 -9.49 -0.45
N GLY A 99 -20.87 -9.51 -1.41
CA GLY A 99 -19.49 -9.97 -1.19
C GLY A 99 -18.78 -9.19 -0.08
N SER A 100 -18.91 -7.86 -0.06
CA SER A 100 -18.33 -7.04 1.01
C SER A 100 -18.94 -7.31 2.39
N ALA A 101 -20.25 -7.51 2.45
CA ALA A 101 -20.94 -7.83 3.71
C ALA A 101 -20.54 -9.21 4.25
N ALA A 102 -20.31 -10.17 3.36
CA ALA A 102 -19.81 -11.49 3.70
C ALA A 102 -18.35 -11.43 4.22
N GLN A 103 -17.48 -10.69 3.55
CA GLN A 103 -16.09 -10.51 4.00
C GLN A 103 -15.98 -9.83 5.37
N GLU A 104 -16.83 -8.83 5.64
CA GLU A 104 -16.86 -8.18 6.95
C GLU A 104 -17.34 -9.12 8.06
N ARG A 105 -18.31 -10.00 7.76
CA ARG A 105 -18.70 -11.08 8.69
C ARG A 105 -17.56 -12.05 8.97
N ALA A 106 -16.81 -12.45 7.94
CA ALA A 106 -15.64 -13.32 8.10
C ALA A 106 -14.56 -12.65 8.95
N ARG A 107 -14.30 -11.35 8.74
CA ARG A 107 -13.32 -10.57 9.54
C ARG A 107 -13.72 -10.51 11.01
N LYS A 108 -14.96 -10.12 11.32
CA LYS A 108 -15.45 -10.05 12.71
C LYS A 108 -15.39 -11.42 13.39
N ALA A 109 -15.78 -12.48 12.68
CA ALA A 109 -15.70 -13.84 13.19
C ALA A 109 -14.24 -14.28 13.45
N SER A 110 -13.30 -13.88 12.59
CA SER A 110 -11.87 -14.15 12.79
C SER A 110 -11.30 -13.40 13.99
N GLU A 111 -11.69 -12.16 14.22
CA GLU A 111 -11.25 -11.36 15.37
C GLU A 111 -11.76 -11.95 16.68
N GLU A 112 -13.03 -12.36 16.71
CA GLU A 112 -13.61 -13.06 17.85
C GLU A 112 -12.94 -14.43 18.07
N TYR A 113 -12.63 -15.15 16.98
CA TYR A 113 -11.92 -16.43 17.03
C TYR A 113 -10.53 -16.27 17.65
N THR A 114 -9.73 -15.30 17.21
CA THR A 114 -8.40 -15.02 17.77
C THR A 114 -8.49 -14.64 19.25
N ARG A 115 -9.44 -13.78 19.61
CA ARG A 115 -9.63 -13.38 21.02
C ARG A 115 -9.97 -14.57 21.91
N LEU A 116 -10.87 -15.44 21.47
CA LEU A 116 -11.28 -16.62 22.23
C LEU A 116 -10.21 -17.70 22.26
N SER A 117 -9.43 -17.87 21.19
CA SER A 117 -8.32 -18.83 21.16
C SER A 117 -7.21 -18.43 22.13
N ASP A 118 -6.92 -17.13 22.23
CA ASP A 118 -5.92 -16.60 23.18
C ASP A 118 -6.38 -16.78 24.64
N LEU A 119 -7.68 -16.60 24.90
CA LEU A 119 -8.26 -16.81 26.22
C LEU A 119 -8.23 -18.30 26.62
N ALA A 120 -8.63 -19.19 25.70
CA ALA A 120 -8.56 -20.64 25.92
C ALA A 120 -7.13 -21.15 26.11
N ALA A 121 -6.17 -20.61 25.35
CA ALA A 121 -4.75 -20.93 25.51
C ALA A 121 -4.21 -20.51 26.89
N LYS A 122 -4.59 -19.31 27.37
CA LYS A 122 -4.21 -18.81 28.71
C LYS A 122 -4.81 -19.64 29.85
N ALA A 123 -6.08 -20.05 29.72
CA ALA A 123 -6.71 -20.95 30.70
C ALA A 123 -6.00 -22.31 30.77
N THR A 124 -5.56 -22.84 29.63
CA THR A 124 -4.88 -24.15 29.55
C THR A 124 -3.41 -24.09 30.02
N THR A 125 -2.72 -22.96 29.84
CA THR A 125 -1.32 -22.77 30.29
C THR A 125 -1.21 -22.41 31.77
N GLY A 126 -2.18 -21.65 32.32
CA GLY A 126 -2.26 -21.39 33.76
C GLY A 126 -2.41 -22.66 34.61
N SER A 127 -3.05 -23.71 34.09
CA SER A 127 -3.12 -25.04 34.74
C SER A 127 -1.80 -25.83 34.71
N ARG A 128 -0.80 -25.45 33.89
CA ARG A 128 0.47 -26.19 33.75
C ARG A 128 1.63 -25.62 34.58
N GLU A 129 1.56 -24.36 35.01
CA GLU A 129 2.65 -23.68 35.75
C GLU A 129 2.65 -23.93 37.28
N GLY A 130 2.17 -25.09 37.74
CA GLY A 130 2.56 -25.62 39.07
C GLY A 130 1.54 -25.50 40.20
N GLN A 131 0.29 -25.14 39.95
CA GLN A 131 -0.81 -25.46 40.86
C GLN A 131 -1.55 -26.69 40.33
N ALA A 132 -1.28 -27.86 40.93
CA ALA A 132 -2.06 -29.07 40.73
C ALA A 132 -3.44 -28.95 41.42
N GLY A 133 -4.25 -27.97 41.00
CA GLY A 133 -5.67 -27.90 41.30
C GLY A 133 -6.43 -28.64 40.21
N LYS A 134 -7.31 -29.57 40.59
CA LYS A 134 -8.29 -30.14 39.66
C LYS A 134 -9.08 -28.98 39.05
N ILE A 135 -9.11 -28.86 37.72
CA ILE A 135 -9.95 -27.89 37.01
C ILE A 135 -11.35 -27.97 37.61
N SER A 136 -11.88 -26.86 38.12
CA SER A 136 -13.21 -26.86 38.71
C SER A 136 -14.26 -27.18 37.65
N ALA A 137 -15.41 -27.72 38.06
CA ALA A 137 -16.50 -28.00 37.12
C ALA A 137 -16.97 -26.74 36.36
N SER A 138 -16.81 -25.55 36.97
CA SER A 138 -17.10 -24.25 36.34
C SER A 138 -16.10 -23.91 35.23
N GLU A 139 -14.80 -24.08 35.49
CA GLU A 139 -13.74 -23.82 34.50
C GLU A 139 -13.79 -24.81 33.32
N LEU A 140 -14.16 -26.06 33.60
CA LEU A 140 -14.38 -27.06 32.55
C LEU A 140 -15.56 -26.68 31.66
N ALA A 141 -16.68 -26.24 32.25
CA ALA A 141 -17.85 -25.76 31.50
C ALA A 141 -17.55 -24.49 30.68
N GLU A 142 -16.74 -23.57 31.21
CA GLU A 142 -16.31 -22.37 30.47
C GLU A 142 -15.37 -22.70 29.30
N ALA A 143 -14.47 -23.66 29.46
CA ALA A 143 -13.60 -24.14 28.39
C ALA A 143 -14.39 -24.86 27.28
N GLU A 144 -15.37 -25.70 27.64
CA GLU A 144 -16.27 -26.36 26.69
C GLU A 144 -17.13 -25.34 25.93
N ALA A 145 -17.67 -24.33 26.62
CA ALA A 145 -18.42 -23.23 25.99
C ALA A 145 -17.54 -22.41 25.03
N ALA A 146 -16.29 -22.12 25.40
CA ALA A 146 -15.34 -21.43 24.55
C ALA A 146 -14.99 -22.25 23.29
N GLN A 147 -14.82 -23.58 23.43
CA GLN A 147 -14.52 -24.47 22.31
C GLN A 147 -15.73 -24.62 21.35
N ALA A 148 -16.94 -24.69 21.89
CA ALA A 148 -18.17 -24.65 21.09
C ALA A 148 -18.27 -23.34 20.30
N ARG A 149 -17.97 -22.20 20.93
CA ARG A 149 -17.98 -20.89 20.28
C ARG A 149 -16.90 -20.75 19.20
N LEU A 150 -15.70 -21.27 19.42
CA LEU A 150 -14.64 -21.30 18.41
C LEU A 150 -15.05 -22.12 17.17
N SER A 151 -15.74 -23.24 17.38
CA SER A 151 -16.25 -24.09 16.30
C SER A 151 -17.34 -23.38 15.49
N GLU A 152 -18.25 -22.67 16.17
CA GLU A 152 -19.28 -21.84 15.54
C GLU A 152 -18.67 -20.71 14.70
N LEU A 153 -17.68 -20.00 15.25
CA LEU A 153 -16.97 -18.92 14.55
C LEU A 153 -16.22 -19.42 13.32
N SER A 154 -15.60 -20.60 13.41
CA SER A 154 -14.99 -21.27 12.25
C SER A 154 -16.01 -21.56 11.15
N ARG A 155 -17.21 -22.02 11.53
CA ARG A 155 -18.31 -22.25 10.59
C ARG A 155 -18.79 -20.95 9.93
N ILE A 156 -18.97 -19.88 10.72
CA ILE A 156 -19.35 -18.56 10.22
C ILE A 156 -18.30 -18.03 9.23
N MET A 157 -17.01 -18.18 9.53
CA MET A 157 -15.93 -17.79 8.60
C MET A 157 -15.99 -18.59 7.29
N ALA A 158 -16.19 -19.91 7.36
CA ALA A 158 -16.28 -20.74 6.16
C ALA A 158 -17.49 -20.38 5.27
N GLU A 159 -18.65 -20.15 5.88
CA GLU A 159 -19.88 -19.78 5.18
C GLU A 159 -19.77 -18.36 4.57
N ALA A 160 -19.22 -17.42 5.32
CA ALA A 160 -18.99 -16.05 4.87
C ALA A 160 -17.94 -15.97 3.74
N ASN A 161 -16.87 -16.76 3.81
CA ASN A 161 -15.89 -16.85 2.72
C ASN A 161 -16.51 -17.46 1.46
N LYS A 162 -17.32 -18.51 1.61
CA LYS A 162 -18.05 -19.11 0.48
C LYS A 162 -18.99 -18.12 -0.19
N GLU A 163 -19.76 -17.36 0.60
CA GLU A 163 -20.66 -16.33 0.06
C GLU A 163 -19.90 -15.19 -0.64
N ALA A 164 -18.71 -14.83 -0.14
CA ALA A 164 -17.83 -13.88 -0.81
C ALA A 164 -17.33 -14.41 -2.17
N ASP A 165 -16.94 -15.69 -2.23
CA ASP A 165 -16.49 -16.35 -3.47
C ASP A 165 -17.63 -16.49 -4.49
N ASP A 166 -18.84 -16.84 -4.04
CA ASP A 166 -20.03 -16.95 -4.89
C ASP A 166 -20.42 -15.58 -5.46
N ALA A 167 -20.40 -14.52 -4.62
CA ALA A 167 -20.65 -13.15 -5.05
C ALA A 167 -19.59 -12.66 -6.05
N GLN A 168 -18.32 -13.02 -5.85
CA GLN A 168 -17.25 -12.68 -6.79
C GLN A 168 -17.41 -13.42 -8.12
N THR A 169 -17.84 -14.69 -8.09
CA THR A 169 -18.11 -15.49 -9.28
C THR A 169 -19.28 -14.88 -10.09
N GLU A 170 -20.34 -14.44 -9.41
CA GLU A 170 -21.47 -13.74 -10.01
C GLU A 170 -21.04 -12.40 -10.65
N VAL A 171 -20.18 -11.62 -9.99
CA VAL A 171 -19.61 -10.39 -10.57
C VAL A 171 -18.83 -10.70 -11.85
N ASN A 172 -17.97 -11.72 -11.82
CA ASN A 172 -17.16 -12.11 -12.98
C ASN A 172 -18.03 -12.56 -14.16
N ASN A 173 -19.09 -13.33 -13.90
CA ASN A 173 -20.02 -13.79 -14.93
C ASN A 173 -20.81 -12.61 -15.53
N ARG A 174 -21.41 -11.76 -14.69
CA ARG A 174 -22.17 -10.59 -15.17
C ARG A 174 -21.30 -9.57 -15.90
N GLN A 175 -20.05 -9.39 -15.50
CA GLN A 175 -19.10 -8.55 -16.23
C GLN A 175 -18.78 -9.12 -17.62
N ARG A 176 -18.63 -10.44 -17.72
CA ARG A 176 -18.42 -11.13 -19.00
C ARG A 176 -19.62 -10.96 -19.91
N ASP A 177 -20.83 -11.19 -19.40
CA ASP A 177 -22.08 -11.03 -20.15
C ASP A 177 -22.27 -9.59 -20.62
N HIS A 178 -21.97 -8.61 -19.74
CA HIS A 178 -22.04 -7.19 -20.10
C HIS A 178 -21.03 -6.81 -21.19
N GLN A 179 -19.80 -7.35 -21.14
CA GLN A 179 -18.80 -7.12 -22.19
C GLN A 179 -19.19 -7.77 -23.52
N GLN A 180 -19.79 -8.96 -23.50
CA GLN A 180 -20.33 -9.62 -24.68
C GLN A 180 -21.47 -8.77 -25.30
N ALA A 181 -22.43 -8.33 -24.49
CA ALA A 181 -23.52 -7.46 -24.94
C ALA A 181 -23.02 -6.13 -25.53
N LEU A 182 -21.99 -5.51 -24.93
CA LEU A 182 -21.37 -4.28 -25.47
C LEU A 182 -20.67 -4.54 -26.80
N THR A 183 -20.06 -5.72 -26.97
CA THR A 183 -19.37 -6.11 -28.21
C THR A 183 -20.39 -6.37 -29.33
N GLU A 184 -21.49 -7.07 -29.01
CA GLU A 184 -22.61 -7.28 -29.93
C GLU A 184 -23.32 -5.96 -30.31
N ALA A 185 -23.49 -5.04 -29.37
CA ALA A 185 -24.04 -3.70 -29.62
C ALA A 185 -23.13 -2.83 -30.51
N LYS A 186 -21.80 -2.98 -30.40
CA LYS A 186 -20.84 -2.31 -31.28
C LYS A 186 -20.85 -2.91 -32.69
N ASN A 187 -20.90 -4.23 -32.80
CA ASN A 187 -20.95 -4.93 -34.07
C ASN A 187 -22.26 -4.67 -34.84
N SER A 188 -23.38 -4.50 -34.14
CA SER A 188 -24.66 -4.11 -34.74
C SER A 188 -24.72 -2.63 -35.18
N LYS A 189 -23.97 -1.73 -34.53
CA LYS A 189 -23.82 -0.32 -34.97
C LYS A 189 -22.87 -0.15 -36.17
N ALA A 190 -21.95 -1.08 -36.41
CA ALA A 190 -21.05 -1.05 -37.56
C ALA A 190 -21.77 -1.34 -38.90
N GLY A 191 -23.02 -1.84 -38.87
CA GLY A 191 -23.81 -2.20 -40.06
C GLY A 191 -24.78 -1.14 -40.60
N LYS A 192 -24.91 0.05 -39.98
CA LYS A 192 -25.80 1.12 -40.48
C LYS A 192 -25.03 2.41 -40.75
N ALA A 193 -24.88 2.71 -42.04
CA ALA A 193 -24.28 3.93 -42.56
C ALA A 193 -25.01 5.21 -42.11
N LYS A 194 -24.20 6.26 -41.95
CA LYS A 194 -24.50 7.66 -41.57
C LYS A 194 -25.84 8.22 -42.10
N ALA A 195 -26.63 8.77 -41.19
CA ALA A 195 -27.46 9.96 -41.44
C ALA A 195 -27.11 11.03 -40.37
N PRO A 196 -27.09 12.33 -40.70
CA PRO A 196 -26.66 13.37 -39.78
C PRO A 196 -27.79 13.82 -38.85
N THR A 197 -27.53 13.83 -37.54
CA THR A 197 -28.44 14.39 -36.51
C THR A 197 -27.99 15.81 -36.10
N PRO A 198 -28.91 16.74 -35.81
CA PRO A 198 -28.64 18.16 -35.55
C PRO A 198 -28.05 18.40 -34.14
N PRO A 199 -27.53 19.61 -33.83
CA PRO A 199 -26.68 19.84 -32.66
C PRO A 199 -27.46 19.69 -31.34
N PRO A 200 -26.82 19.24 -30.25
CA PRO A 200 -27.52 18.98 -29.01
C PRO A 200 -27.95 20.30 -28.34
N ALA A 201 -29.25 20.37 -28.04
CA ALA A 201 -29.84 21.37 -27.18
C ALA A 201 -29.27 21.25 -25.75
N LYS A 202 -29.12 22.39 -25.07
CA LYS A 202 -28.78 22.49 -23.66
C LYS A 202 -29.76 21.66 -22.83
N THR A 203 -29.31 20.57 -22.25
CA THR A 203 -30.04 19.85 -21.20
C THR A 203 -29.40 20.09 -19.84
N ALA A 204 -30.30 20.36 -18.90
CA ALA A 204 -30.08 20.79 -17.54
C ALA A 204 -29.19 19.86 -16.71
N ASP A 205 -28.65 20.49 -15.67
CA ASP A 205 -27.97 19.94 -14.51
C ASP A 205 -28.57 18.59 -14.07
N LYS A 206 -27.89 17.49 -14.38
CA LYS A 206 -28.18 16.16 -13.82
C LYS A 206 -27.10 15.84 -12.81
N GLY A 207 -27.52 15.72 -11.55
CA GLY A 207 -26.67 15.40 -10.41
C GLY A 207 -25.76 14.21 -10.70
N LYS A 208 -24.49 14.35 -10.33
CA LYS A 208 -23.44 13.33 -10.48
C LYS A 208 -23.90 12.00 -9.89
N ALA A 209 -24.10 11.00 -10.76
CA ALA A 209 -24.23 9.61 -10.36
C ALA A 209 -22.89 9.09 -9.78
N PRO A 210 -22.90 8.11 -8.86
CA PRO A 210 -21.68 7.67 -8.14
C PRO A 210 -20.69 6.95 -9.07
N SER A 211 -19.46 7.46 -9.14
CA SER A 211 -18.34 6.90 -9.91
C SER A 211 -17.84 5.58 -9.29
N VAL A 212 -17.75 4.50 -10.08
CA VAL A 212 -17.04 3.28 -9.67
C VAL A 212 -15.54 3.52 -9.89
N PRO A 213 -14.70 3.51 -8.84
CA PRO A 213 -13.27 3.70 -9.03
C PRO A 213 -12.62 2.42 -9.58
N PRO A 214 -11.52 2.59 -10.33
CA PRO A 214 -10.77 1.49 -10.91
C PRO A 214 -10.22 0.51 -9.87
N ALA A 215 -10.01 -0.74 -10.30
CA ALA A 215 -9.38 -1.75 -9.47
C ALA A 215 -7.93 -1.33 -9.16
N PRO A 216 -7.51 -1.31 -7.88
CA PRO A 216 -6.18 -0.89 -7.53
C PRO A 216 -5.15 -1.93 -7.93
N PHE A 217 -4.03 -1.47 -8.49
CA PHE A 217 -2.89 -2.32 -8.77
C PHE A 217 -2.02 -2.55 -7.51
N ALA A 218 -2.20 -1.71 -6.49
CA ALA A 218 -1.57 -1.84 -5.18
C ALA A 218 -2.39 -1.14 -4.09
N THR A 219 -2.30 -1.65 -2.87
CA THR A 219 -2.86 -1.02 -1.67
C THR A 219 -1.85 -1.08 -0.54
N TYR A 220 -1.88 -0.08 0.34
CA TYR A 220 -1.07 -0.06 1.55
C TYR A 220 -1.88 0.46 2.74
N THR A 221 -1.74 -0.17 3.91
CA THR A 221 -2.40 0.28 5.14
C THR A 221 -1.37 0.94 6.03
N PHE A 222 -1.51 2.25 6.24
CA PHE A 222 -0.67 3.02 7.14
C PHE A 222 -0.94 2.61 8.60
N PRO A 223 0.10 2.33 9.41
CA PRO A 223 -0.08 1.98 10.80
C PRO A 223 -0.43 3.18 11.68
N ALA A 224 -0.01 4.39 11.29
CA ALA A 224 -0.23 5.63 12.03
C ALA A 224 -0.06 6.86 11.13
N ASP A 225 -0.30 8.05 11.70
CA ASP A 225 0.10 9.33 11.11
C ASP A 225 1.62 9.40 10.95
N GLY A 226 2.09 10.11 9.91
CA GLY A 226 3.52 10.31 9.74
C GLY A 226 3.96 10.61 8.32
N LYS A 227 5.27 10.52 8.12
CA LYS A 227 5.93 10.66 6.83
C LYS A 227 6.42 9.28 6.38
N TYR A 228 6.18 8.92 5.13
CA TYR A 228 6.52 7.62 4.60
C TYR A 228 7.17 7.70 3.21
N ILE A 229 8.10 6.80 2.94
CA ILE A 229 8.58 6.49 1.59
C ILE A 229 7.95 5.17 1.18
N LEU A 230 7.18 5.17 0.09
CA LEU A 230 6.50 4.00 -0.46
C LEU A 230 7.30 3.45 -1.63
N LEU A 231 7.72 2.19 -1.51
CA LEU A 231 8.49 1.48 -2.51
C LEU A 231 7.60 0.46 -3.20
N PHE A 232 7.45 0.59 -4.51
CA PHE A 232 6.62 -0.30 -5.32
C PHE A 232 7.50 -1.36 -5.98
N ALA A 233 7.35 -2.61 -5.58
CA ALA A 233 8.03 -3.75 -6.18
C ALA A 233 7.02 -4.68 -6.88
N SER A 234 7.46 -5.37 -7.92
CA SER A 234 6.64 -6.34 -8.65
C SER A 234 6.37 -7.58 -7.79
N ALA A 235 5.13 -8.05 -7.81
CA ALA A 235 4.66 -9.23 -7.10
C ALA A 235 3.75 -10.03 -8.03
N GLY A 236 4.35 -10.77 -8.98
CA GLY A 236 3.61 -11.41 -10.06
C GLY A 236 2.90 -10.39 -10.95
N ASN A 237 1.58 -10.53 -11.12
CA ASN A 237 0.74 -9.61 -11.88
C ASN A 237 0.33 -8.33 -11.09
N ALA A 238 0.75 -8.23 -9.83
CA ALA A 238 0.43 -7.13 -8.91
C ALA A 238 1.67 -6.31 -8.54
N LYS A 239 1.48 -5.17 -7.87
CA LYS A 239 2.58 -4.49 -7.17
C LYS A 239 2.40 -4.64 -5.65
N ARG A 240 3.52 -4.87 -4.94
CA ARG A 240 3.61 -4.81 -3.48
C ARG A 240 4.19 -3.47 -3.08
N ILE A 241 3.65 -2.88 -2.02
CA ILE A 241 4.19 -1.68 -1.39
C ILE A 241 4.98 -2.07 -0.14
N MET A 242 6.23 -1.62 -0.07
CA MET A 242 7.02 -1.59 1.16
C MET A 242 7.10 -0.14 1.62
N ALA A 243 6.74 0.14 2.88
CA ALA A 243 6.81 1.49 3.42
C ALA A 243 7.95 1.64 4.40
N ILE A 244 8.68 2.75 4.28
CA ILE A 244 9.73 3.17 5.19
C ILE A 244 9.23 4.43 5.89
N GLU A 245 9.11 4.38 7.21
CA GLU A 245 8.85 5.58 8.00
C GLU A 245 10.02 6.57 7.82
N ASP A 246 9.69 7.80 7.42
CA ASP A 246 10.59 8.92 7.15
C ASP A 246 10.38 10.00 8.21
N LYS A 247 10.50 9.60 9.48
CA LYS A 247 10.35 10.49 10.62
C LYS A 247 11.41 11.58 10.55
N GLU A 248 11.04 12.79 10.97
CA GLU A 248 11.98 13.89 11.04
C GLU A 248 13.19 13.51 11.90
N GLY A 249 14.39 13.71 11.35
CA GLY A 249 15.66 13.35 11.99
C GLY A 249 16.07 11.87 11.89
N SER A 250 15.19 10.94 11.49
CA SER A 250 15.57 9.52 11.41
C SER A 250 16.44 9.20 10.20
N PHE A 251 16.33 9.98 9.13
CA PHE A 251 17.16 9.88 7.92
C PHE A 251 17.53 11.29 7.42
N PRO A 252 18.49 11.97 8.08
CA PRO A 252 18.81 13.37 7.81
C PRO A 252 19.55 13.57 6.48
N PHE A 253 19.50 14.79 5.95
CA PHE A 253 20.36 15.20 4.83
C PHE A 253 21.85 15.07 5.21
N GLY A 254 22.67 14.71 4.24
CA GLY A 254 24.07 14.34 4.43
C GLY A 254 24.28 12.93 5.00
N SER A 255 23.28 12.05 4.93
CA SER A 255 23.40 10.65 5.36
C SER A 255 22.95 9.66 4.29
N TYR A 256 23.27 8.39 4.50
CA TYR A 256 22.91 7.28 3.64
C TYR A 256 21.96 6.33 4.38
N LEU A 257 20.86 5.93 3.75
CA LEU A 257 19.98 4.88 4.24
C LEU A 257 20.23 3.61 3.44
N TYR A 258 20.91 2.65 4.04
CA TYR A 258 21.09 1.32 3.45
C TYR A 258 19.90 0.44 3.79
N ILE A 259 19.37 -0.26 2.79
CA ILE A 259 18.24 -1.18 2.89
C ILE A 259 18.69 -2.51 2.33
N ASN A 260 18.73 -3.53 3.18
CA ASN A 260 19.25 -4.84 2.82
C ASN A 260 18.15 -5.75 2.26
N LEU A 261 18.09 -5.90 0.93
CA LEU A 261 17.16 -6.77 0.22
C LEU A 261 17.86 -8.02 -0.35
N THR A 262 19.08 -8.32 0.09
CA THR A 262 19.86 -9.47 -0.41
C THR A 262 19.35 -10.82 0.11
N GLY A 263 18.51 -10.81 1.15
CA GLY A 263 18.06 -12.00 1.87
C GLY A 263 19.11 -12.62 2.81
N LYS A 264 20.32 -12.04 2.89
CA LYS A 264 21.42 -12.46 3.78
C LYS A 264 21.88 -11.28 4.64
N PRO A 265 22.50 -11.50 5.81
CA PRO A 265 23.10 -10.40 6.57
C PRO A 265 24.22 -9.76 5.75
N VAL A 266 24.42 -8.45 5.91
CA VAL A 266 25.50 -7.70 5.26
C VAL A 266 26.16 -6.77 6.27
N GLU A 267 27.38 -6.33 6.00
CA GLU A 267 28.03 -5.25 6.74
C GLU A 267 28.38 -4.11 5.80
N VAL A 268 28.06 -2.89 6.21
CA VAL A 268 28.52 -1.70 5.50
C VAL A 268 29.67 -1.10 6.27
N ARG A 269 30.85 -1.01 5.64
CA ARG A 269 32.08 -0.56 6.27
C ARG A 269 32.54 0.77 5.68
N TYR A 270 32.81 1.73 6.57
CA TYR A 270 33.46 2.99 6.23
C TYR A 270 34.64 3.22 7.18
N ASN A 271 35.83 3.46 6.61
CA ASN A 271 37.06 3.71 7.37
C ASN A 271 37.31 2.67 8.49
N GLY A 272 37.13 1.38 8.18
CA GLY A 272 37.30 0.27 9.12
C GLY A 272 36.13 0.01 10.08
N ASN A 273 35.16 0.93 10.21
CA ASN A 273 33.99 0.74 11.07
C ASN A 273 32.88 0.00 10.32
N SER A 274 32.56 -1.22 10.75
CA SER A 274 31.46 -2.02 10.21
C SER A 274 30.13 -1.70 10.89
N THR A 275 29.09 -1.50 10.09
CA THR A 275 27.69 -1.44 10.53
C THR A 275 26.95 -2.68 10.00
N PRO A 276 26.58 -3.64 10.85
CA PRO A 276 25.83 -4.81 10.41
C PRO A 276 24.38 -4.44 10.09
N ILE A 277 23.85 -5.03 9.02
CA ILE A 277 22.46 -4.88 8.58
C ILE A 277 21.87 -6.27 8.37
N ALA A 278 20.91 -6.64 9.23
CA ALA A 278 20.21 -7.92 9.13
C ALA A 278 19.48 -8.08 7.77
N PRO A 279 19.15 -9.31 7.33
CA PRO A 279 18.28 -9.52 6.17
C PRO A 279 16.98 -8.73 6.30
N ASN A 280 16.57 -8.02 5.25
CA ASN A 280 15.41 -7.11 5.24
C ASN A 280 15.50 -5.95 6.26
N GLY A 281 16.68 -5.75 6.84
CA GLY A 281 16.98 -4.66 7.75
C GLY A 281 17.41 -3.38 7.02
N ARG A 282 17.64 -2.33 7.82
CA ARG A 282 18.13 -1.04 7.33
C ARG A 282 19.02 -0.37 8.36
N ALA A 283 19.93 0.49 7.89
CA ALA A 283 20.76 1.31 8.75
C ALA A 283 20.98 2.69 8.11
N VAL A 284 20.97 3.72 8.95
CA VAL A 284 21.38 5.07 8.55
C VAL A 284 22.83 5.26 8.92
N ILE A 285 23.64 5.60 7.93
CA ILE A 285 25.09 5.73 8.05
C ILE A 285 25.49 7.11 7.55
N LYS A 286 26.32 7.80 8.33
CA LYS A 286 27.01 9.00 7.88
C LYS A 286 28.45 8.63 7.58
N ALA A 287 28.89 8.85 6.34
CA ALA A 287 30.28 8.61 6.01
C ALA A 287 31.20 9.50 6.87
N PRO A 288 32.32 8.97 7.38
CA PRO A 288 33.26 9.71 8.23
C PRO A 288 34.20 10.57 7.38
N VAL A 289 33.63 11.34 6.45
CA VAL A 289 34.36 12.29 5.59
C VAL A 289 33.68 13.66 5.66
N ALA A 290 34.42 14.72 5.33
CA ALA A 290 33.85 16.05 5.20
C ALA A 290 32.80 16.11 4.08
N ASN A 291 31.94 17.13 4.09
CA ASN A 291 31.13 17.40 2.90
C ASN A 291 32.03 17.82 1.72
N ASP A 292 31.50 17.66 0.52
CA ASP A 292 32.12 18.00 -0.76
C ASP A 292 33.38 17.17 -1.09
N THR A 293 33.47 15.95 -0.54
CA THR A 293 34.50 14.96 -0.86
C THR A 293 33.91 13.58 -1.14
N TYR A 294 34.72 12.67 -1.68
CA TYR A 294 34.31 11.30 -1.92
C TYR A 294 34.49 10.43 -0.66
N ALA A 295 33.42 9.73 -0.27
CA ALA A 295 33.48 8.62 0.65
C ALA A 295 33.63 7.30 -0.14
N GLN A 296 34.40 6.37 0.40
CA GLN A 296 34.44 4.99 -0.07
C GLN A 296 33.83 4.09 1.01
N GLY A 297 32.73 3.43 0.66
CA GLY A 297 32.07 2.43 1.48
C GLY A 297 32.23 1.05 0.88
N GLU A 298 32.42 0.05 1.71
CA GLU A 298 32.47 -1.35 1.31
C GLU A 298 31.23 -2.05 1.83
N VAL A 299 30.54 -2.81 0.98
CA VAL A 299 29.46 -3.68 1.42
C VAL A 299 29.99 -5.10 1.44
N LEU A 300 30.11 -5.66 2.63
CA LEU A 300 30.56 -7.02 2.85
C LEU A 300 29.36 -7.95 2.98
N THR A 301 29.53 -9.15 2.45
CA THR A 301 28.51 -10.21 2.45
C THR A 301 29.13 -11.56 2.85
N PRO A 302 28.33 -12.51 3.33
CA PRO A 302 28.81 -13.86 3.64
C PRO A 302 29.40 -14.55 2.40
N GLY A 303 30.66 -14.94 2.49
CA GLY A 303 31.37 -15.84 1.57
C GLY A 303 31.84 -17.11 2.28
N GLU A 304 32.68 -17.91 1.61
CA GLU A 304 33.16 -19.20 2.12
C GLU A 304 34.04 -19.04 3.38
N ASP A 305 34.92 -18.05 3.39
CA ASP A 305 35.87 -17.77 4.48
C ASP A 305 35.43 -16.58 5.38
N GLY A 306 34.12 -16.39 5.53
CA GLY A 306 33.54 -15.27 6.28
C GLY A 306 33.13 -14.10 5.38
N PHE A 307 33.12 -12.88 5.92
CA PHE A 307 32.66 -11.71 5.18
C PHE A 307 33.65 -11.30 4.08
N GLN A 308 33.16 -11.24 2.85
CA GLN A 308 33.90 -10.83 1.64
C GLN A 308 33.28 -9.57 1.05
N ILE A 309 34.06 -8.76 0.35
CA ILE A 309 33.56 -7.52 -0.29
C ILE A 309 32.64 -7.92 -1.45
N GLY A 310 31.34 -7.67 -1.29
CA GLY A 310 30.33 -7.89 -2.32
C GLY A 310 30.15 -6.69 -3.24
N TYR A 311 30.46 -5.47 -2.76
CA TYR A 311 30.39 -4.23 -3.54
C TYR A 311 31.26 -3.12 -2.93
N ILE A 312 31.80 -2.22 -3.75
CA ILE A 312 32.48 -1.00 -3.30
C ILE A 312 31.72 0.21 -3.85
N ALA A 313 31.17 1.03 -2.95
CA ALA A 313 30.47 2.26 -3.28
C ALA A 313 31.40 3.47 -3.13
N ARG A 314 31.49 4.30 -4.17
CA ARG A 314 32.14 5.61 -4.09
C ARG A 314 31.09 6.70 -4.24
N THR A 315 30.87 7.46 -3.19
CA THR A 315 29.77 8.42 -3.09
C THR A 315 30.31 9.81 -2.84
N TYR A 316 29.78 10.81 -3.54
CA TYR A 316 30.13 12.20 -3.27
C TYR A 316 29.27 12.70 -2.11
N GLN A 317 29.91 13.06 -1.00
CA GLN A 317 29.23 13.47 0.22
C GLN A 317 28.76 14.92 0.07
N GLN A 318 27.46 15.19 0.17
CA GLN A 318 26.92 16.55 0.17
C GLN A 318 26.01 16.76 1.38
N ALA A 319 26.07 17.95 1.99
CA ALA A 319 25.30 18.27 3.19
C ALA A 319 23.77 18.29 2.94
N ASP A 320 23.38 18.62 1.71
CA ASP A 320 22.01 18.83 1.28
C ASP A 320 21.44 17.63 0.51
N VAL A 321 22.19 16.52 0.40
CA VAL A 321 21.74 15.30 -0.26
C VAL A 321 21.64 14.17 0.75
N ARG A 322 20.57 13.40 0.71
CA ARG A 322 20.51 12.09 1.36
C ARG A 322 20.32 11.01 0.30
N THR A 323 20.95 9.86 0.51
CA THR A 323 20.98 8.79 -0.49
C THR A 323 20.40 7.50 0.08
N LEU A 324 19.44 6.90 -0.62
CA LEU A 324 18.94 5.56 -0.31
C LEU A 324 19.74 4.54 -1.12
N PHE A 325 20.31 3.54 -0.46
CA PHE A 325 20.99 2.42 -1.10
C PHE A 325 20.21 1.13 -0.89
N PHE A 326 19.74 0.56 -1.98
CA PHE A 326 19.12 -0.76 -1.98
C PHE A 326 20.16 -1.81 -2.33
N LEU A 327 20.42 -2.71 -1.39
CA LEU A 327 21.36 -3.82 -1.56
C LEU A 327 20.58 -5.02 -2.09
N LEU A 328 20.94 -5.49 -3.29
CA LEU A 328 20.22 -6.50 -4.04
C LEU A 328 21.09 -7.74 -4.28
N PRO A 329 20.49 -8.94 -4.33
CA PRO A 329 21.24 -10.12 -4.74
C PRO A 329 21.76 -9.95 -6.18
N SER A 330 22.96 -10.46 -6.46
CA SER A 330 23.46 -10.57 -7.83
C SER A 330 22.90 -11.81 -8.52
N GLU A 331 22.48 -11.68 -9.78
CA GLU A 331 22.08 -12.81 -10.61
C GLU A 331 23.26 -13.72 -10.99
N ALA A 332 24.49 -13.19 -10.94
CA ALA A 332 25.71 -13.95 -11.21
C ALA A 332 26.06 -14.95 -10.08
N GLY A 333 25.35 -14.91 -8.95
CA GLY A 333 25.60 -15.76 -7.80
C GLY A 333 26.84 -15.34 -6.98
N GLY A 334 27.18 -16.15 -5.97
CA GLY A 334 28.32 -15.90 -5.08
C GLY A 334 28.05 -14.85 -4.00
N HIS A 335 29.09 -14.10 -3.63
CA HIS A 335 29.08 -13.04 -2.61
C HIS A 335 28.85 -11.64 -3.21
N SER A 336 28.95 -11.47 -4.54
CA SER A 336 28.70 -10.17 -5.16
C SER A 336 27.25 -9.74 -5.03
N ILE A 337 27.02 -8.44 -4.92
CA ILE A 337 25.68 -7.84 -4.85
C ILE A 337 25.54 -6.67 -5.83
N ASN A 338 24.30 -6.34 -6.17
CA ASN A 338 23.96 -5.12 -6.89
C ASN A 338 23.57 -4.02 -5.90
N ILE A 339 23.84 -2.77 -6.25
CA ILE A 339 23.35 -1.62 -5.50
C ILE A 339 22.51 -0.72 -6.41
N LYS A 340 21.39 -0.23 -5.89
CA LYS A 340 20.63 0.86 -6.51
C LYS A 340 20.65 2.06 -5.57
N GLY A 341 21.21 3.16 -6.03
CA GLY A 341 21.27 4.43 -5.31
C GLY A 341 20.14 5.36 -5.78
N ILE A 342 19.44 6.00 -4.84
CA ILE A 342 18.47 7.06 -5.11
C ILE A 342 18.82 8.26 -4.26
N GLU A 343 19.06 9.39 -4.91
CA GLU A 343 19.43 10.62 -4.24
C GLU A 343 18.23 11.55 -4.11
N GLU A 344 18.14 12.19 -2.95
CA GLU A 344 17.21 13.28 -2.70
C GLU A 344 18.01 14.50 -2.29
N ARG A 345 17.82 15.59 -3.04
CA ARG A 345 18.31 16.91 -2.67
C ARG A 345 17.27 17.66 -1.85
N LYS A 346 17.75 18.32 -0.81
CA LYS A 346 16.94 19.23 0.02
C LYS A 346 16.35 20.30 -0.89
N GLN A 347 15.03 20.39 -0.91
CA GLN A 347 14.35 21.44 -1.66
C GLN A 347 14.60 22.79 -0.98
N PRO A 348 14.83 23.87 -1.74
CA PRO A 348 14.89 25.21 -1.19
C PRO A 348 13.56 25.56 -0.50
N GLU A 349 13.62 26.34 0.57
CA GLU A 349 12.38 26.80 1.21
C GLU A 349 11.55 27.62 0.20
N PRO A 350 10.21 27.48 0.21
CA PRO A 350 9.36 28.30 -0.64
C PRO A 350 9.63 29.77 -0.32
N VAL A 351 10.02 30.56 -1.32
CA VAL A 351 10.11 32.00 -1.17
C VAL A 351 8.71 32.50 -0.84
N ALA A 352 8.55 33.16 0.32
CA ALA A 352 7.27 33.73 0.70
C ALA A 352 6.79 34.69 -0.40
N ASP A 353 5.58 34.45 -0.93
CA ASP A 353 4.98 35.34 -1.92
C ASP A 353 4.71 36.70 -1.25
N PRO A 354 5.40 37.78 -1.66
CA PRO A 354 5.19 39.09 -1.07
C PRO A 354 3.78 39.64 -1.31
N ASN A 355 2.96 39.02 -2.17
CA ASN A 355 1.60 39.45 -2.48
C ASN A 355 0.49 38.68 -1.73
N ALA A 356 0.82 37.68 -0.90
CA ALA A 356 -0.18 36.89 -0.18
C ALA A 356 -0.95 37.66 0.91
N GLY A 357 -0.57 38.91 1.22
CA GLY A 357 -1.27 39.79 2.17
C GLY A 357 -2.32 40.73 1.56
N GLY A 358 -2.51 40.74 0.24
CA GLY A 358 -3.29 41.76 -0.46
C GLY A 358 -4.78 41.44 -0.69
N ALA A 359 -5.47 40.77 0.24
CA ALA A 359 -6.91 40.50 0.07
C ALA A 359 -7.68 40.56 1.41
N ALA A 360 -7.54 41.65 2.14
CA ALA A 360 -8.46 42.01 3.23
C ALA A 360 -8.64 43.54 3.27
N GLY A 361 -9.40 44.06 2.30
CA GLY A 361 -9.82 45.46 2.23
C GLY A 361 -11.30 45.54 1.84
N GLY A 362 -12.14 44.84 2.59
CA GLY A 362 -13.59 44.93 2.44
C GLY A 362 -14.05 46.36 2.72
N LYS A 363 -14.69 46.98 1.72
CA LYS A 363 -15.43 48.23 1.85
C LYS A 363 -16.36 48.18 3.07
N ALA A 364 -16.13 49.03 4.06
CA ALA A 364 -17.16 49.40 5.02
C ALA A 364 -18.10 50.40 4.33
N ALA A 365 -19.34 49.96 4.10
CA ALA A 365 -20.45 50.85 3.76
C ALA A 365 -20.96 51.54 5.02
N THR A 366 -20.94 52.87 4.98
CA THR A 366 -21.79 53.88 5.66
C THR A 366 -22.80 53.43 6.72
N LYS A 367 -22.78 54.15 7.85
CA LYS A 367 -23.88 55.05 8.23
C LYS A 367 -23.35 56.29 8.95
#